data_AF-A0A1F7FAR1-F1
#
_entry.id   AF-A0A1F7FAR1-F1
#
_cell.length_a   1.000
_cell.length_b   1.000
_cell.length_c   1.000
_cell.angle_alpha   90.00
_cell.angle_beta   90.00
_cell.angle_gamma   90.00
#
_symmetry.space_group_name_H-M   'P 1'
#
loop_
_entity.id
_entity.type
_entity.pdbx_description
1 polymer ?
#
loop_
_entity_poly.entity_id
_entity_poly.type
_entity_poly.pdbx_seq_one_letter_code
_entity_poly.pdbx_strand_id
1 'polypeptide(L)'
;MEWVMGANPFNACSMTGEGINHVFPHSRFVGLIPGGIINGIGGNMQDEPVLDTVNGYDWRTAEYWAPHNGWYIWTVSEMEKGT
;
A
#
# COMPACT_ATOMS: atom_id res chain seq x y z
N MET A 1 -1.57 8.29 -8.73
CA MET A 1 -1.07 6.88 -8.70
C MET A 1 0.26 6.78 -7.98
N GLU A 2 1.09 7.80 -8.10
CA GLU A 2 2.44 7.97 -7.59
C GLU A 2 2.53 7.71 -6.09
N TRP A 3 1.56 8.17 -5.29
CA TRP A 3 1.54 7.92 -3.84
C TRP A 3 1.53 6.43 -3.50
N VAL A 4 0.70 5.64 -4.19
CA VAL A 4 0.64 4.17 -4.03
C VAL A 4 1.95 3.54 -4.51
N MET A 5 2.57 4.11 -5.54
CA MET A 5 3.80 3.62 -6.16
C MET A 5 5.09 4.16 -5.52
N GLY A 6 5.01 4.81 -4.35
CA GLY A 6 6.18 5.18 -3.54
C GLY A 6 6.55 6.66 -3.51
N ALA A 7 5.86 7.53 -4.25
CA ALA A 7 6.02 8.99 -4.13
C ALA A 7 5.28 9.51 -2.89
N ASN A 8 5.77 9.11 -1.72
CA ASN A 8 5.21 9.46 -0.40
C ASN A 8 6.36 9.66 0.61
N PRO A 9 6.10 10.22 1.81
CA PRO A 9 7.13 10.54 2.80
C PRO A 9 8.01 9.36 3.25
N PHE A 10 7.55 8.12 3.04
CA PHE A 10 8.29 6.91 3.40
C PHE A 10 9.05 6.29 2.22
N ASN A 11 8.93 6.85 1.02
CA ASN A 11 9.49 6.30 -0.20
C ASN A 11 9.13 4.81 -0.36
N ALA A 12 7.88 4.45 -0.04
CA ALA A 12 7.42 3.07 0.10
C ALA A 12 6.32 2.73 -0.89
N CYS A 13 6.56 1.75 -1.76
CA CYS A 13 5.51 1.23 -2.62
C CYS A 13 4.53 0.39 -1.80
N SER A 14 3.24 0.68 -1.94
CA SER A 14 2.17 -0.03 -1.23
C SER A 14 1.79 -1.35 -1.91
N MET A 15 2.22 -1.58 -3.15
CA MET A 15 1.98 -2.82 -3.90
C MET A 15 3.13 -3.79 -3.71
N THR A 16 2.83 -4.97 -3.19
CA THR A 16 3.83 -6.01 -3.02
C THR A 16 4.28 -6.57 -4.36
N GLY A 17 5.60 -6.67 -4.55
CA GLY A 17 6.20 -7.15 -5.80
C GLY A 17 6.59 -6.05 -6.80
N GLU A 18 6.24 -4.78 -6.52
CA GLU A 18 6.55 -3.64 -7.40
C GLU A 18 7.26 -2.52 -6.65
N GLY A 19 8.27 -1.88 -7.23
CA GLY A 19 9.00 -0.80 -6.55
C GLY A 19 9.84 -1.27 -5.35
N ILE A 20 10.01 -0.41 -4.34
CA ILE A 20 10.92 -0.64 -3.19
C ILE A 20 10.27 -0.29 -1.84
N ASN A 21 10.97 -0.66 -0.76
CA ASN A 21 10.61 -0.37 0.64
C ASN A 21 9.20 -0.87 1.02
N HIS A 22 8.88 -2.10 0.63
CA HIS A 22 7.62 -2.74 1.00
C HIS A 22 7.51 -2.91 2.51
N VAL A 23 6.37 -2.52 3.06
CA VAL A 23 5.97 -2.92 4.40
C VAL A 23 5.60 -4.40 4.38
N PHE A 24 6.07 -5.15 5.39
CA PHE A 24 5.62 -6.52 5.54
C PHE A 24 4.14 -6.54 5.93
N PRO A 25 3.26 -7.19 5.15
CA PRO A 25 1.83 -7.06 5.31
C PRO A 25 1.32 -7.72 6.60
N HIS A 26 0.22 -7.21 7.14
CA HIS A 26 -0.59 -7.91 8.14
C HIS A 26 -1.37 -9.07 7.49
N SER A 27 -0.65 -10.07 7.00
CA SER A 27 -1.19 -11.24 6.29
C SER A 27 -0.68 -12.52 6.94
N ARG A 28 -1.10 -12.74 8.20
CA ARG A 28 -0.57 -13.80 9.06
C ARG A 28 -0.79 -15.22 8.53
N PHE A 29 -1.80 -15.43 7.68
CA PHE A 29 -2.20 -16.75 7.20
C PHE A 29 -1.89 -17.00 5.73
N VAL A 30 -1.75 -15.94 4.93
CA VAL A 30 -1.58 -16.03 3.47
C VAL A 30 -0.16 -15.64 3.04
N GLY A 31 0.55 -14.86 3.87
CA GLY A 31 1.88 -14.36 3.54
C GLY A 31 1.83 -13.23 2.51
N LEU A 32 2.94 -13.08 1.77
CA LEU A 32 3.08 -12.07 0.73
C LEU A 32 2.21 -12.41 -0.49
N ILE A 33 1.44 -11.44 -0.97
CA ILE A 33 0.60 -11.60 -2.17
C ILE A 33 1.13 -10.64 -3.24
N PRO A 34 1.82 -11.13 -4.28
CA PRO A 34 2.23 -10.29 -5.40
C PRO A 34 1.04 -9.55 -6.02
N GLY A 35 1.18 -8.25 -6.24
CA GLY A 35 0.12 -7.35 -6.68
C GLY A 35 -0.84 -6.89 -5.57
N GLY A 36 -0.78 -7.45 -4.36
CA GLY A 36 -1.59 -7.02 -3.23
C GLY A 36 -1.24 -5.60 -2.79
N ILE A 37 -2.26 -4.78 -2.53
CA ILE A 37 -2.09 -3.40 -2.06
C ILE A 37 -2.52 -3.31 -0.60
N ILE A 38 -1.62 -2.82 0.25
CA ILE A 38 -1.89 -2.60 1.68
C ILE A 38 -2.74 -1.35 1.91
N ASN A 39 -3.31 -1.20 3.10
CA ASN A 39 -4.03 0.00 3.52
C ASN A 39 -3.21 1.30 3.32
N GLY A 40 -1.91 1.24 3.56
CA GLY A 40 -0.99 2.34 3.28
C GLY A 40 -0.80 3.27 4.48
N ILE A 41 -0.50 4.53 4.20
CA ILE A 41 -0.11 5.52 5.22
C ILE A 41 -1.34 6.02 5.98
N GLY A 42 -1.32 5.88 7.31
CA GLY A 42 -2.31 6.45 8.22
C GLY A 42 -1.83 7.72 8.90
N GLY A 43 -2.62 8.24 9.84
CA GLY A 43 -2.24 9.34 10.74
C GLY A 43 -2.20 8.89 12.19
N ASN A 44 -1.34 9.49 13.02
CA ASN A 44 -1.33 9.30 14.47
C ASN A 44 -2.09 10.43 15.20
N MET A 45 -2.12 10.37 16.54
CA MET A 45 -2.78 11.38 17.38
C MET A 45 -2.11 12.77 17.35
N GLN A 46 -0.91 12.85 16.76
CA GLN A 46 -0.12 14.06 16.59
C GLN A 46 -0.26 14.65 15.18
N ASP A 47 -1.17 14.09 14.35
CA ASP A 47 -1.37 14.48 12.94
C ASP A 47 -0.12 14.25 12.07
N GLU A 48 0.68 13.23 12.42
CA GLU A 48 1.85 12.83 11.65
C GLU A 48 1.53 11.57 10.81
N PRO A 49 2.11 11.45 9.61
CA PRO A 49 1.94 10.27 8.78
C PRO A 49 2.62 9.07 9.46
N VAL A 50 1.95 7.92 9.45
CA VAL A 50 2.49 6.68 10.00
C VAL A 50 2.38 5.52 9.01
N LEU A 51 3.43 4.70 9.01
CA LEU A 51 3.53 3.48 8.23
C LEU A 51 4.30 2.46 9.08
N ASP A 52 3.87 1.20 9.09
CA ASP A 52 4.51 0.15 9.88
C ASP A 52 5.84 -0.32 9.26
N THR A 53 6.89 0.49 9.43
CA THR A 53 8.24 0.21 8.90
C THR A 53 9.05 -0.73 9.79
N VAL A 54 8.50 -1.18 10.93
CA VAL A 54 9.21 -1.97 11.95
C VAL A 54 8.65 -3.39 12.11
N ASN A 55 7.83 -3.85 11.16
CA ASN A 55 7.17 -5.15 11.20
C ASN A 55 6.35 -5.36 12.49
N GLY A 56 5.66 -4.32 12.94
CA GLY A 56 4.73 -4.38 14.08
C GLY A 56 3.44 -5.15 13.78
N TYR A 57 3.21 -5.48 12.51
CA TYR A 57 1.99 -6.08 12.00
C TYR A 57 0.76 -5.24 12.33
N ASP A 58 0.84 -3.92 12.15
CA ASP A 58 -0.31 -3.03 12.33
C ASP A 58 -1.27 -3.15 11.15
N TRP A 59 -2.45 -3.73 11.41
CA TRP A 59 -3.47 -3.92 10.38
C TRP A 59 -3.91 -2.58 9.74
N ARG A 60 -3.86 -1.48 10.49
CA ARG A 60 -4.31 -0.16 10.01
C ARG A 60 -3.52 0.33 8.80
N THR A 61 -2.24 -0.03 8.70
CA THR A 61 -1.35 0.39 7.62
C THR A 61 -0.91 -0.76 6.71
N ALA A 62 -0.75 -1.97 7.26
CA ALA A 62 -0.09 -3.08 6.58
C ALA A 62 -1.04 -4.17 6.07
N GLU A 63 -2.34 -4.14 6.39
CA GLU A 63 -3.27 -5.16 5.91
C GLU A 63 -3.57 -5.00 4.41
N TYR A 64 -3.62 -6.10 3.67
CA TYR A 64 -4.16 -6.12 2.31
C TYR A 64 -5.67 -6.02 2.35
N TRP A 65 -6.24 -5.20 1.46
CA TRP A 65 -7.68 -5.12 1.34
C TRP A 65 -8.11 -4.96 -0.13
N ALA A 66 -8.95 -5.88 -0.60
CA ALA A 66 -9.34 -6.01 -2.00
C ALA A 66 -9.89 -4.71 -2.66
N PRO A 67 -10.60 -3.82 -1.94
CA PRO A 67 -11.03 -2.54 -2.51
C PRO A 67 -9.88 -1.69 -3.05
N HIS A 68 -8.70 -1.70 -2.41
CA HIS A 68 -7.54 -0.95 -2.89
C HIS A 68 -7.11 -1.41 -4.28
N ASN A 69 -7.04 -2.72 -4.47
CA ASN A 69 -6.76 -3.33 -5.78
C ASN A 69 -7.84 -3.00 -6.80
N GLY A 70 -9.12 -3.08 -6.42
CA GLY A 70 -10.24 -2.75 -7.31
C GLY A 70 -10.17 -1.31 -7.83
N TRP A 71 -9.95 -0.35 -6.93
CA TRP A 71 -9.78 1.06 -7.28
C TRP A 71 -8.52 1.32 -8.09
N TYR A 72 -7.40 0.69 -7.75
CA TYR A 72 -6.15 0.82 -8.48
C TYR A 72 -6.29 0.34 -9.92
N ILE A 73 -6.81 -0.87 -10.12
CA ILE A 73 -7.01 -1.45 -11.46
C ILE A 73 -7.97 -0.59 -12.27
N TRP A 74 -9.07 -0.14 -11.67
CA TRP A 74 -10.01 0.74 -12.38
C TRP A 74 -9.34 2.05 -12.81
N THR A 75 -8.61 2.69 -11.89
CA THR A 75 -7.93 3.97 -12.18
C THR A 75 -6.89 3.82 -13.30
N VAL A 76 -6.04 2.78 -13.25
CA VAL A 76 -5.08 2.49 -14.34
C VAL A 76 -5.82 2.28 -15.65
N SER A 77 -6.91 1.50 -15.64
CA SER A 77 -7.70 1.21 -16.84
C SER A 77 -8.32 2.48 -17.44
N GLU A 78 -8.74 3.46 -16.64
CA GLU A 78 -9.22 4.74 -17.14
C GLU A 78 -8.09 5.63 -17.67
N MET A 79 -6.91 5.61 -17.01
CA MET A 79 -5.75 6.38 -17.47
C MET A 79 -5.25 5.89 -18.85
N GLU A 80 -5.21 4.58 -19.08
CA GLU A 80 -4.82 3.96 -20.35
C GLU A 80 -5.78 4.29 -21.51
N LYS A 81 -7.05 4.61 -21.24
CA LYS A 81 -8.01 5.05 -22.28
C LYS A 81 -7.75 6.49 -22.76
N GLY A 82 -7.11 7.30 -21.92
CA GLY A 82 -6.88 8.73 -22.16
C GLY A 82 -5.59 9.03 -22.94
N THR A 83 -4.82 8.01 -23.29
CA THR A 83 -3.61 8.05 -24.13
C THR A 83 -3.91 7.53 -25.53
#